data_AF-A0A258E9R4-F1
#
_entry.id   AF-A0A258E9R4-F1
#
_cell.length_a   1.000
_cell.length_b   1.000
_cell.length_c   1.000
_cell.angle_alpha   90.00
_cell.angle_beta   90.00
_cell.angle_gamma   90.00
#
_symmetry.space_group_name_H-M   'P 1'
#
loop_
_entity.id
_entity.type
_entity.pdbx_description
1 polymer ?
#
loop_
_entity_poly.entity_id
_entity_poly.type
_entity_poly.pdbx_seq_one_letter_code
_entity_poly.pdbx_strand_id
1 'polypeptide(L)'
;MTRAGNVDFFIFDLGNVIIDIDYAHTFQLLKSYLPTPLHPLVDEFYQTDFHKDYEKGLIDSAAFRNEVRSYFQQDWTDQKVDEIWNSLLGKIPPYRLELIEKIKKNHRVGVLSNTNEIHIQ
;
A
#
# COMPACT_ATOMS: atom_id res chain seq x y z
N MET A 1 -28.11 15.11 -15.15
CA MET A 1 -27.50 14.08 -14.28
C MET A 1 -28.15 12.76 -14.64
N THR A 2 -27.44 11.91 -15.37
CA THR A 2 -27.91 10.61 -15.82
C THR A 2 -28.24 9.78 -14.57
N ARG A 3 -29.48 9.31 -14.44
CA ARG A 3 -29.86 8.35 -13.40
C ARG A 3 -28.97 7.12 -13.60
N ALA A 4 -27.93 6.96 -12.78
CA ALA A 4 -27.42 5.63 -12.52
C ALA A 4 -28.64 4.78 -12.16
N GLY A 5 -28.78 3.60 -12.76
CA GLY A 5 -29.89 2.69 -12.47
C GLY A 5 -29.98 2.38 -10.97
N ASN A 6 -30.96 1.57 -10.56
CA ASN A 6 -31.01 1.07 -9.18
C ASN A 6 -29.71 0.32 -8.85
N VAL A 7 -28.76 1.00 -8.21
CA VAL A 7 -27.52 0.41 -7.70
C VAL A 7 -27.77 0.04 -6.25
N ASP A 8 -27.64 -1.23 -5.90
CA ASP A 8 -27.84 -1.67 -4.51
C ASP A 8 -26.53 -1.64 -3.69
N PHE A 9 -25.39 -1.81 -4.37
CA PHE A 9 -24.08 -1.99 -3.73
C PHE A 9 -22.96 -1.22 -4.46
N PHE A 10 -22.13 -0.51 -3.71
CA PHE A 10 -20.90 0.13 -4.19
C PHE A 10 -19.66 -0.58 -3.62
N ILE A 11 -18.74 -0.99 -4.49
CA ILE A 11 -17.43 -1.52 -4.11
C ILE A 11 -16.40 -0.44 -4.43
N PHE A 12 -15.58 -0.09 -3.44
CA PHE A 12 -14.48 0.85 -3.59
C PHE A 12 -13.14 0.11 -3.55
N ASP A 13 -12.22 0.51 -4.41
CA ASP A 13 -10.80 0.23 -4.15
C ASP A 13 -10.32 1.09 -2.96
N LEU A 14 -9.19 0.72 -2.36
CA LEU A 14 -8.57 1.45 -1.26
C LEU A 14 -7.57 2.47 -1.80
N GLY A 15 -6.55 2.00 -2.54
CA GLY A 15 -5.43 2.82 -3.01
C GLY A 15 -5.86 3.85 -4.05
N ASN A 16 -5.47 5.11 -3.86
CA ASN A 16 -5.84 6.29 -4.66
C ASN A 16 -7.35 6.56 -4.81
N VAL A 17 -8.22 5.77 -4.18
CA VAL A 17 -9.67 5.96 -4.14
C VAL A 17 -10.12 6.43 -2.76
N ILE A 18 -9.67 5.76 -1.70
CA ILE A 18 -9.94 6.13 -0.30
C ILE A 18 -8.69 6.76 0.30
N ILE A 19 -7.57 6.03 0.30
CA ILE A 19 -6.27 6.47 0.81
C ILE A 19 -5.36 6.89 -0.34
N ASP A 20 -4.55 7.93 -0.17
CA ASP A 20 -3.51 8.27 -1.13
C ASP A 20 -2.37 7.24 -1.07
N ILE A 21 -1.76 6.96 -2.21
CA ILE A 21 -0.57 6.09 -2.31
C ILE A 21 0.62 6.94 -2.78
N ASP A 22 1.71 6.93 -2.02
CA ASP A 22 2.88 7.78 -2.26
C ASP A 22 4.18 6.96 -2.37
N TYR A 23 4.37 6.36 -3.55
CA TYR A 23 5.61 5.65 -3.89
C TYR A 23 6.84 6.55 -3.80
N ALA A 24 6.70 7.84 -4.15
CA ALA A 24 7.81 8.78 -4.13
C ALA A 24 8.31 9.00 -2.71
N HIS A 25 7.40 9.05 -1.73
CA HIS A 25 7.77 9.13 -0.32
C HIS A 25 8.56 7.91 0.14
N THR A 26 8.09 6.69 -0.18
CA THR A 26 8.82 5.46 0.14
C THR A 26 10.21 5.42 -0.49
N PHE A 27 10.33 5.81 -1.76
CA PHE A 27 11.63 5.86 -2.44
C PHE A 27 12.58 6.88 -1.84
N GLN A 28 12.10 8.06 -1.48
CA GLN A 28 12.91 9.08 -0.80
C GLN A 28 13.38 8.59 0.57
N LEU A 29 12.49 7.94 1.33
CA LEU A 29 12.80 7.38 2.63
C LEU A 29 13.87 6.28 2.53
N LEU A 30 13.70 5.32 1.61
CA LEU A 30 14.70 4.29 1.31
C LEU A 30 16.04 4.88 0.91
N LYS A 31 16.06 5.84 -0.03
CA LYS A 31 17.30 6.51 -0.48
C LYS A 31 17.98 7.30 0.64
N SER A 32 17.25 7.75 1.65
CA SER A 32 17.82 8.42 2.83
C SER A 32 18.53 7.47 3.80
N TYR A 33 18.14 6.19 3.83
CA TYR A 33 18.77 5.16 4.66
C TYR A 33 19.87 4.38 3.94
N LEU A 34 19.88 4.41 2.61
CA LEU A 34 20.79 3.62 1.79
C LEU A 34 21.93 4.46 1.19
N PRO A 35 23.14 3.90 1.08
CA PRO A 35 24.23 4.54 0.35
C PRO A 35 23.87 4.68 -1.14
N THR A 36 24.36 5.74 -1.79
CA THR A 36 24.07 6.08 -3.20
C THR A 36 24.20 4.91 -4.20
N PRO A 37 25.20 4.01 -4.09
CA PRO A 37 25.31 2.86 -5.00
C PRO A 37 24.11 1.90 -4.98
N LEU A 38 23.29 1.90 -3.92
CA LEU A 38 22.10 1.07 -3.80
C LEU A 38 20.82 1.77 -4.28
N HIS A 39 20.88 3.05 -4.65
CA HIS A 39 19.71 3.79 -5.13
C HIS A 39 19.04 3.17 -6.37
N PRO A 40 19.77 2.56 -7.33
CA PRO A 40 19.13 1.82 -8.42
C PRO A 40 18.25 0.65 -7.95
N LEU A 41 18.60 -0.01 -6.84
CA LEU A 41 17.77 -1.09 -6.29
C LEU A 41 16.43 -0.55 -5.76
N VAL A 42 16.42 0.68 -5.22
CA VAL A 42 15.19 1.34 -4.75
C VAL A 42 14.24 1.57 -5.92
N ASP A 43 14.77 1.97 -7.08
CA ASP A 43 13.97 2.26 -8.27
C ASP A 43 13.32 0.98 -8.87
N GLU A 44 13.89 -0.19 -8.59
CA GLU A 44 13.40 -1.51 -9.00
C GLU A 44 12.60 -2.24 -7.90
N PHE A 45 12.49 -1.68 -6.69
CA PHE A 45 11.98 -2.38 -5.51
C PHE A 45 10.57 -2.97 -5.68
N TYR A 46 9.62 -2.21 -6.22
CA TYR A 46 8.25 -2.70 -6.43
C TYR A 46 8.12 -3.62 -7.67
N GLN A 47 9.20 -3.83 -8.43
CA GLN A 47 9.21 -4.76 -9.57
C GLN A 47 9.74 -6.14 -9.20
N THR A 48 10.28 -6.31 -7.99
CA THR A 48 10.83 -7.57 -7.51
C THR A 48 9.76 -8.66 -7.43
N ASP A 49 10.18 -9.91 -7.59
CA ASP A 49 9.24 -11.03 -7.56
C ASP A 49 8.72 -11.29 -6.14
N PHE A 50 9.54 -11.12 -5.10
CA PHE A 50 9.09 -11.27 -3.72
C PHE A 50 8.02 -10.22 -3.33
N HIS A 51 8.07 -9.02 -3.90
CA HIS A 51 6.99 -8.03 -3.73
C HIS A 51 5.68 -8.55 -4.33
N LYS A 52 5.72 -9.05 -5.58
CA LYS A 52 4.54 -9.60 -6.26
C LYS A 52 3.97 -10.83 -5.55
N ASP A 53 4.85 -11.65 -4.99
CA ASP A 53 4.47 -12.85 -4.25
C ASP A 53 3.81 -12.48 -2.91
N TYR A 54 4.31 -11.45 -2.23
CA TYR A 54 3.70 -10.95 -1.00
C TYR A 54 2.31 -10.33 -1.26
N GLU A 55 2.15 -9.54 -2.32
CA GLU A 55 0.85 -8.99 -2.74
C GLU A 55 -0.20 -10.06 -3.07
N LYS A 56 0.26 -11.26 -3.46
CA LYS A 56 -0.61 -12.42 -3.73
C LYS A 56 -0.81 -13.33 -2.52
N GLY A 57 -0.19 -13.02 -1.38
CA GLY A 57 -0.18 -13.87 -0.18
C GLY A 57 0.55 -15.21 -0.37
N LEU A 58 1.50 -15.28 -1.30
CA LEU A 58 2.31 -16.48 -1.55
C LEU A 58 3.47 -16.62 -0.57
N ILE A 59 3.91 -15.51 0.04
CA ILE A 59 4.85 -15.47 1.16
C ILE A 59 4.22 -14.73 2.34
N ASP A 60 4.64 -15.06 3.55
CA ASP A 60 4.20 -14.37 4.76
C ASP A 60 5.01 -13.10 5.05
N SER A 61 4.56 -12.30 6.02
CA SER A 61 5.22 -11.06 6.42
C SER A 61 6.64 -11.26 6.91
N ALA A 62 6.95 -12.39 7.56
CA ALA A 62 8.30 -12.68 8.04
C ALA A 62 9.26 -12.96 6.87
N ALA A 63 8.83 -13.74 5.89
CA ALA A 63 9.56 -13.99 4.66
C ALA A 63 9.76 -12.69 3.86
N PHE A 64 8.72 -11.87 3.70
CA PHE A 64 8.82 -10.58 3.01
C PHE A 64 9.87 -9.66 3.66
N ARG A 65 9.86 -9.54 4.99
CA ARG A 65 10.87 -8.73 5.71
C ARG A 65 12.29 -9.23 5.48
N ASN A 66 12.48 -10.55 5.43
CA ASN A 66 13.79 -11.15 5.14
C ASN A 66 14.24 -10.88 3.69
N GLU A 67 13.34 -10.96 2.72
CA GLU A 67 13.63 -10.61 1.33
C GLU A 67 14.03 -9.13 1.19
N VAL A 68 13.33 -8.21 1.86
CA VAL A 68 13.68 -6.78 1.87
C VAL A 68 15.09 -6.55 2.43
N ARG A 69 15.44 -7.18 3.56
CA ARG A 69 16.79 -7.10 4.15
C ARG A 69 17.86 -7.59 3.19
N SER A 70 17.61 -8.76 2.60
CA SER A 70 18.53 -9.41 1.65
C SER A 70 18.74 -8.54 0.42
N TYR A 71 17.65 -8.03 -0.16
CA TYR A 71 17.66 -7.20 -1.36
C TYR A 71 18.45 -5.91 -1.18
N PHE A 72 18.26 -5.20 -0.06
CA PHE A 72 18.99 -3.97 0.23
C PHE A 72 20.32 -4.18 0.97
N GLN A 73 20.66 -5.42 1.32
CA GLN A 73 21.82 -5.80 2.11
C GLN A 73 21.90 -5.03 3.44
N GLN A 74 20.77 -4.92 4.14
CA GLN A 74 20.64 -4.19 5.41
C GLN A 74 20.14 -5.10 6.53
N ASP A 75 20.70 -4.92 7.72
CA ASP A 75 20.26 -5.61 8.94
C ASP A 75 19.19 -4.78 9.69
N TRP A 76 18.10 -4.48 9.00
CA TRP A 76 16.99 -3.70 9.55
C TRP A 76 16.12 -4.53 10.50
N THR A 77 15.61 -3.94 11.58
CA THR A 77 14.60 -4.59 12.43
C THR A 77 13.29 -4.81 11.66
N ASP A 78 12.44 -5.72 12.12
CA ASP A 78 11.11 -5.93 11.52
C ASP A 78 10.31 -4.61 11.47
N GLN A 79 10.29 -3.90 12.60
CA GLN A 79 9.66 -2.58 12.71
C GLN A 79 10.20 -1.60 11.66
N LYS A 80 11.51 -1.62 11.38
CA LYS A 80 12.09 -0.69 10.40
C LYS A 80 11.63 -1.01 8.98
N VAL A 81 11.55 -2.29 8.63
CA VAL A 81 10.99 -2.71 7.33
C VAL A 81 9.52 -2.31 7.24
N ASP A 82 8.74 -2.54 8.30
CA ASP A 82 7.31 -2.20 8.34
C ASP A 82 7.08 -0.69 8.23
N GLU A 83 7.89 0.14 8.90
CA GLU A 83 7.86 1.61 8.77
C GLU A 83 8.14 2.06 7.33
N ILE A 84 9.14 1.48 6.68
CA ILE A 84 9.47 1.79 5.30
C ILE A 84 8.33 1.35 4.38
N TRP A 85 7.81 0.15 4.57
CA TRP A 85 6.73 -0.40 3.76
C TRP A 85 5.45 0.43 3.90
N ASN A 86 5.07 0.79 5.13
CA ASN A 86 3.89 1.60 5.42
C ASN A 86 4.04 3.08 5.06
N SER A 87 5.25 3.57 4.78
CA SER A 87 5.44 4.93 4.22
C SER A 87 4.77 5.10 2.85
N LEU A 88 4.40 4.01 2.18
CA LEU A 88 3.60 4.04 0.96
C LEU A 88 2.21 4.65 1.18
N LEU A 89 1.65 4.47 2.38
CA LEU A 89 0.31 4.90 2.72
C LEU A 89 0.30 6.39 3.07
N GLY A 90 -0.41 7.17 2.25
CA GLY A 90 -0.59 8.59 2.43
C GLY A 90 -1.76 8.93 3.36
N LYS A 91 -2.45 10.03 3.06
CA LYS A 91 -3.60 10.49 3.85
C LYS A 91 -4.89 9.87 3.32
N ILE A 92 -5.91 9.87 4.17
CA ILE A 92 -7.29 9.69 3.74
C ILE A 92 -7.95 11.07 3.69
N PRO A 93 -8.11 11.69 2.51
CA PRO A 93 -8.80 12.96 2.38
C PRO A 93 -10.21 12.91 2.98
N PRO A 94 -10.59 13.82 3.90
CA PRO A 94 -11.89 13.76 4.59
C PRO A 94 -13.09 13.72 3.64
N TYR A 95 -13.02 14.43 2.52
CA TYR A 95 -14.11 14.49 1.55
C TYR A 95 -14.44 13.12 0.92
N ARG A 96 -13.46 12.20 0.81
CA ARG A 96 -13.69 10.82 0.31
C ARG A 96 -14.51 10.02 1.30
N LEU A 97 -14.19 10.12 2.59
CA LEU A 97 -14.97 9.48 3.65
C LEU A 97 -16.38 10.08 3.76
N GLU A 98 -16.52 11.40 3.69
CA GLU A 98 -17.82 12.06 3.69
C GLU A 98 -18.72 11.62 2.52
N LEU A 99 -18.12 11.38 1.35
CA LEU A 99 -18.85 10.87 0.19
C LEU A 99 -19.30 9.42 0.42
N ILE A 100 -18.42 8.55 0.91
CA ILE A 100 -18.76 7.15 1.22
C ILE A 100 -19.86 7.09 2.28
N GLU A 101 -19.79 7.91 3.32
CA GLU A 101 -20.84 8.01 4.36
C GLU A 101 -22.18 8.48 3.79
N LYS A 102 -22.19 9.40 2.81
CA LYS A 102 -23.43 9.78 2.10
C LYS A 102 -24.02 8.64 1.28
N ILE A 103 -23.18 7.87 0.58
CA ILE A 103 -23.60 6.72 -0.24
C ILE A 103 -24.16 5.60 0.66
N LYS A 104 -23.48 5.32 1.76
CA LYS A 104 -23.84 4.29 2.74
C LYS A 104 -25.22 4.48 3.39
N LYS A 105 -25.78 5.69 3.36
CA LYS A 105 -27.15 5.96 3.87
C LYS A 105 -28.24 5.22 3.09
N ASN A 106 -28.05 5.02 1.79
CA ASN A 106 -29.06 4.43 0.91
C ASN A 106 -28.58 3.19 0.17
N HIS A 107 -27.29 2.87 0.25
CA HIS A 107 -26.68 1.77 -0.47
C HIS A 107 -25.76 0.97 0.44
N ARG A 108 -25.58 -0.31 0.13
CA ARG A 108 -24.53 -1.11 0.77
C ARG A 108 -23.19 -0.69 0.19
N VAL A 109 -22.16 -0.65 1.04
CA VAL A 109 -20.80 -0.31 0.63
C VAL A 109 -19.83 -1.40 1.07
N GLY A 110 -18.80 -1.64 0.28
CA GLY A 110 -17.69 -2.54 0.59
C GLY A 110 -16.39 -2.02 0.02
N VAL A 111 -15.28 -2.52 0.55
CA VAL A 111 -13.94 -2.27 0.00
C VAL A 111 -13.42 -3.58 -0.59
N LEU A 112 -12.85 -3.50 -1.78
CA LEU A 112 -12.11 -4.59 -2.41
C LEU A 112 -10.77 -4.03 -2.85
N SER A 113 -9.69 -4.46 -2.20
CA SER A 113 -8.35 -3.96 -2.51
C SER A 113 -7.32 -5.06 -2.40
N ASN A 114 -6.29 -4.98 -3.23
CA ASN A 114 -5.07 -5.74 -3.04
C ASN A 114 -4.32 -5.07 -1.89
N THR A 115 -4.10 -5.82 -0.82
CA THR A 115 -3.41 -5.36 0.38
C THR A 115 -2.74 -6.55 1.04
N ASN A 116 -1.82 -6.28 1.94
CA ASN A 116 -1.04 -7.27 2.67
C ASN A 116 -1.07 -6.97 4.18
N GLU A 117 -0.67 -7.95 4.99
CA GLU A 117 -0.84 -7.92 6.45
C GLU A 117 -0.17 -6.70 7.10
N ILE A 118 1.04 -6.33 6.65
CA ILE A 118 1.79 -5.20 7.23
C ILE A 118 1.06 -3.86 7.07
N HIS A 119 0.25 -3.67 6.02
CA HIS A 119 -0.56 -2.46 5.85
C HIS A 119 -1.80 -2.39 6.74
N ILE A 120 -2.17 -3.50 7.40
CA ILE A 120 -3.39 -3.62 8.22
C ILE A 120 -3.07 -3.59 9.72
N GLN A 121 -1.89 -4.05 10.11
CA GLN A 121 -1.42 -4.09 11.50
C GLN A 121 -1.16 -2.69 12.07
#